data_AF-H6BPD8-F1
#
_entry.id   AF-H6BPD8-F1
#
_cell.length_a   1.000
_cell.length_b   1.000
_cell.length_c   1.000
_cell.angle_alpha   90.00
_cell.angle_beta   90.00
_cell.angle_gamma   90.00
#
_symmetry.space_group_name_H-M   'P 1'
#
loop_
_entity.id
_entity.type
_entity.pdbx_description
1 polymer ?
#
loop_
_entity_poly.entity_id
_entity_poly.type
_entity_poly.pdbx_seq_one_letter_code
_entity_poly.pdbx_strand_id
1 'polypeptide(L)'
;MANHQSSSQTSTNYKEAFSLYDKRGNGRVALDSLGDLLRACGQNPTLAEIRDLEKQVGGDFDFDAFSKVLNRPGGFRDPGEPEEYCRGFQVFDKDMTGFIGVGQLRYILTNLGEKMSDEEVDELLKAVDTSSGEINYMELVRTILAN
;
A
#
# COMPACT_ATOMS: atom_id res chain seq x y z
N MET A 1 -3.26 19.98 23.98
CA MET A 1 -2.56 18.70 24.22
C MET A 1 -3.31 17.67 23.41
N ALA A 2 -2.76 17.25 22.27
CA ALA A 2 -3.47 16.45 21.29
C ALA A 2 -3.75 15.06 21.85
N ASN A 3 -5.04 14.76 21.96
CA ASN A 3 -5.60 13.51 22.41
C ASN A 3 -5.29 12.46 21.32
N HIS A 4 -4.21 11.72 21.49
CA HIS A 4 -3.92 10.52 20.70
C HIS A 4 -4.90 9.44 21.16
N GLN A 5 -6.14 9.58 20.70
CA GLN A 5 -7.18 8.59 20.88
C GLN A 5 -6.76 7.38 20.04
N SER A 6 -6.16 6.42 20.74
CA SER A 6 -5.91 5.08 20.23
C SER A 6 -7.16 4.57 19.51
N SER A 7 -7.03 4.40 18.19
CA SER A 7 -7.98 3.72 17.32
C SER A 7 -8.10 2.27 17.76
N SER A 8 -8.96 2.04 18.73
CA SER A 8 -9.36 0.75 19.27
C SER A 8 -10.27 0.01 18.30
N GLN A 9 -9.77 -0.34 17.10
CA GLN A 9 -10.55 -1.14 16.13
C GLN A 9 -9.75 -1.96 15.12
N THR A 10 -8.57 -2.48 15.51
CA THR A 10 -8.01 -3.73 14.99
C THR A 10 -6.91 -4.15 15.95
N SER A 11 -7.24 -5.00 16.93
CA SER A 11 -6.21 -5.70 17.70
C SER A 11 -5.59 -6.80 16.83
N THR A 12 -5.03 -6.43 15.68
CA THR A 12 -4.13 -7.31 14.95
C THR A 12 -2.97 -7.51 15.90
N ASN A 13 -2.89 -8.69 16.49
CA ASN A 13 -1.74 -9.05 17.29
C ASN A 13 -0.54 -9.03 16.34
N TYR A 14 0.24 -7.94 16.33
CA TYR A 14 1.37 -7.78 15.41
C TYR A 14 2.34 -8.97 15.51
N LYS A 15 2.36 -9.65 16.65
CA LYS A 15 3.12 -10.88 16.87
C LYS A 15 2.55 -12.09 16.12
N GLU A 16 1.22 -12.20 16.00
CA GLU A 16 0.58 -13.20 15.14
C GLU A 16 0.87 -12.91 13.67
N ALA A 17 0.70 -11.66 13.22
CA ALA A 17 1.08 -11.26 11.86
C ALA A 17 2.55 -11.60 11.58
N PHE A 18 3.48 -11.22 12.47
CA PHE A 18 4.90 -11.57 12.36
C PHE A 18 5.12 -13.08 12.26
N SER A 19 4.41 -13.88 13.06
CA SER A 19 4.54 -15.34 13.07
C SER A 19 4.09 -15.98 11.75
N LEU A 20 3.17 -15.37 11.01
CA LEU A 20 2.77 -15.83 9.67
C LEU A 20 3.88 -15.61 8.62
N TYR A 21 4.74 -14.61 8.83
CA TYR A 21 5.86 -14.30 7.95
C TYR A 21 7.17 -14.99 8.36
N ASP A 22 7.30 -15.44 9.61
CA ASP A 22 8.39 -16.32 10.06
C ASP A 22 8.19 -17.75 9.53
N LYS A 23 8.38 -17.92 8.22
CA LYS A 23 8.21 -19.19 7.50
C LYS A 23 9.10 -20.32 8.04
N ARG A 24 10.18 -19.98 8.78
CA ARG A 24 11.16 -20.93 9.31
C ARG A 24 10.94 -21.26 10.78
N GLY A 25 10.08 -20.52 11.49
CA GLY A 25 9.84 -20.66 12.92
C GLY A 25 11.06 -20.38 13.79
N ASN A 26 12.00 -19.55 13.31
CA ASN A 26 13.26 -19.26 14.00
C ASN A 26 13.25 -17.89 14.72
N GLY A 27 12.09 -17.24 14.78
CA GLY A 27 11.91 -15.92 15.36
C GLY A 27 12.40 -14.77 14.46
N ARG A 28 12.68 -15.03 13.17
CA ARG A 28 13.16 -14.03 12.22
C ARG A 28 12.36 -14.04 10.92
N VAL A 29 12.16 -12.86 10.37
CA VAL A 29 11.53 -12.64 9.07
C VAL A 29 12.57 -12.13 8.09
N ALA A 30 12.47 -12.56 6.83
CA ALA A 30 13.34 -12.12 5.76
C ALA A 30 13.14 -10.61 5.49
N LEU A 31 14.24 -9.90 5.18
CA LEU A 31 14.19 -8.45 4.96
C LEU A 31 13.17 -8.03 3.90
N ASP A 32 13.08 -8.79 2.81
CA ASP A 32 12.17 -8.56 1.67
C ASP A 32 10.67 -8.59 2.05
N SER A 33 10.35 -9.22 3.18
CA SER A 33 8.98 -9.38 3.68
C SER A 33 8.55 -8.20 4.56
N LEU A 34 9.43 -7.21 4.80
CA LEU A 34 9.14 -6.07 5.67
C LEU A 34 7.94 -5.25 5.16
N GLY A 35 7.90 -4.95 3.86
CA GLY A 35 6.82 -4.17 3.26
C GLY A 35 5.46 -4.85 3.39
N ASP A 36 5.39 -6.14 3.05
CA ASP A 36 4.15 -6.92 3.12
C ASP A 36 3.69 -7.12 4.57
N LEU A 37 4.63 -7.33 5.50
CA LEU A 37 4.31 -7.42 6.92
C LEU A 37 3.78 -6.09 7.48
N LEU A 38 4.33 -4.95 7.06
CA LEU A 38 3.80 -3.63 7.43
C LEU A 38 2.36 -3.43 6.90
N ARG A 39 2.10 -3.83 5.65
CA ARG A 39 0.76 -3.80 5.05
C ARG A 39 -0.22 -4.73 5.75
N ALA A 40 0.21 -5.94 6.11
CA ALA A 40 -0.58 -6.86 6.92
C ALA A 40 -0.91 -6.32 8.32
N CYS A 41 -0.08 -5.40 8.84
CA CYS A 41 -0.32 -4.66 10.08
C CYS A 41 -1.14 -3.36 9.88
N GLY A 42 -1.72 -3.15 8.70
CA GLY A 42 -2.55 -1.99 8.38
C GLY A 42 -1.79 -0.71 8.06
N GLN A 43 -0.46 -0.77 7.91
CA GLN A 43 0.35 0.38 7.49
C GLN A 43 0.43 0.41 5.97
N ASN A 44 0.43 1.60 5.36
CA ASN A 44 0.55 1.74 3.90
C ASN A 44 1.80 2.50 3.46
N PRO A 45 3.02 1.97 3.73
CA PRO A 45 4.24 2.62 3.30
C PRO A 45 4.45 2.52 1.78
N THR A 46 5.02 3.57 1.22
CA THR A 46 5.51 3.60 -0.16
C THR A 46 6.71 2.66 -0.35
N LEU A 47 6.99 2.24 -1.58
CA LEU A 47 8.19 1.43 -1.89
C LEU A 47 9.48 2.17 -1.54
N ALA A 48 9.52 3.50 -1.70
CA ALA A 48 10.64 4.32 -1.27
C ALA A 48 10.85 4.26 0.25
N GLU A 49 9.78 4.42 1.02
CA GLU A 49 9.85 4.29 2.49
C GLU A 49 10.26 2.89 2.92
N ILE A 50 9.72 1.83 2.31
CA ILE A 50 10.12 0.45 2.60
C ILE A 50 11.63 0.27 2.39
N ARG A 51 12.17 0.72 1.25
CA ARG A 51 13.62 0.61 0.97
C ARG A 51 14.48 1.34 2.00
N ASP A 52 14.03 2.48 2.50
CA ASP A 52 14.77 3.22 3.52
C ASP A 52 14.68 2.55 4.89
N LEU A 53 13.53 1.96 5.24
CA LEU A 53 13.38 1.14 6.43
C LEU A 53 14.23 -0.14 6.34
N GLU A 54 14.28 -0.80 5.19
CA GLU A 54 15.10 -1.99 4.97
C GLU A 54 16.59 -1.70 5.19
N LYS A 55 17.09 -0.56 4.68
CA LYS A 55 18.47 -0.12 4.94
C LYS A 55 18.73 0.12 6.42
N GLN A 56 17.75 0.68 7.15
CA GLN A 56 17.87 0.92 8.59
C GLN A 56 17.91 -0.39 9.38
N VAL A 57 17.13 -1.39 8.97
CA VAL A 57 17.08 -2.71 9.59
C VAL A 57 18.35 -3.52 9.29
N GLY A 58 18.83 -3.49 8.04
CA GLY A 58 20.12 -4.03 7.62
C GLY A 58 20.20 -5.54 7.42
N GLY A 59 19.07 -6.26 7.48
CA GLY A 59 19.01 -7.71 7.23
C GLY A 59 17.73 -8.35 7.78
N ASP A 60 17.67 -9.69 7.78
CA ASP A 60 16.58 -10.43 8.44
C ASP A 60 16.40 -9.91 9.87
N PHE A 61 15.17 -9.82 10.34
CA PHE A 61 14.84 -9.09 11.57
C PHE A 61 13.95 -9.91 12.49
N ASP A 62 14.05 -9.66 13.79
CA ASP A 62 13.18 -10.25 14.80
C ASP A 62 12.00 -9.32 15.12
N PHE A 63 11.11 -9.76 16.01
CA PHE A 63 9.94 -9.00 16.40
C PHE A 63 10.27 -7.67 17.11
N ASP A 64 11.39 -7.58 17.82
CA ASP A 64 11.80 -6.34 18.51
C ASP A 64 12.25 -5.28 17.49
N ALA A 65 13.05 -5.69 16.49
CA ALA A 65 13.42 -4.84 15.37
C ALA A 65 12.19 -4.38 14.57
N PHE A 66 11.26 -5.29 14.26
CA PHE A 66 10.00 -4.94 13.60
C PHE A 66 9.16 -3.96 14.42
N SER A 67 9.03 -4.18 15.74
CA SER A 67 8.27 -3.30 16.63
C SER A 67 8.83 -1.88 16.67
N LYS A 68 10.15 -1.71 16.57
CA LYS A 68 10.79 -0.38 16.48
C LYS A 68 10.46 0.33 15.17
N VAL A 69 10.41 -0.41 14.06
CA VAL A 69 9.99 0.14 12.76
C VAL A 69 8.51 0.54 12.82
N LEU A 70 7.65 -0.33 13.35
CA LEU A 70 6.21 -0.08 13.45
C LEU A 70 5.89 1.15 14.31
N ASN A 71 6.64 1.35 15.40
CA ASN A 71 6.46 2.46 16.34
C ASN A 71 7.45 3.62 16.12
N ARG A 72 7.99 3.77 14.91
CA ARG A 72 8.98 4.81 14.59
C ARG A 72 8.42 6.22 14.86
N PRO A 73 9.25 7.18 15.28
CA PRO A 73 8.82 8.57 15.42
C PRO A 73 8.24 9.11 14.11
N GLY A 74 7.09 9.78 14.19
CA GLY A 74 6.36 10.28 13.02
C GLY A 74 5.44 9.25 12.35
N GLY A 75 5.50 7.97 12.76
CA GLY A 75 4.59 6.92 12.31
C GLY A 75 4.63 6.67 10.79
N PHE A 76 3.51 6.17 10.28
CA PHE A 76 3.21 6.07 8.85
C PHE A 76 2.12 7.07 8.52
N ARG A 77 2.12 7.56 7.29
CA ARG A 77 1.10 8.51 6.84
C ARG A 77 -0.24 7.77 6.72
N ASP A 78 -1.29 8.37 7.26
CA ASP A 78 -2.66 7.92 6.97
C ASP A 78 -2.91 8.00 5.45
N PRO A 79 -3.74 7.09 4.90
CA PRO A 79 -4.21 7.24 3.53
C PRO A 79 -4.83 8.63 3.33
N GLY A 80 -4.60 9.22 2.15
CA GLY A 80 -5.29 10.45 1.79
C GLY A 80 -6.78 10.21 1.53
N GLU A 81 -7.53 11.29 1.37
CA GLU A 81 -8.92 11.17 0.91
C GLU A 81 -8.95 10.67 -0.55
N PRO A 82 -9.95 9.88 -0.97
CA PRO A 82 -10.07 9.38 -2.34
C PRO A 82 -9.93 10.48 -3.40
N GLU A 83 -10.49 11.66 -3.13
CA GLU A 83 -10.44 12.82 -4.01
C GLU A 83 -9.01 13.27 -4.28
N GLU A 84 -8.09 13.10 -3.33
CA GLU A 84 -6.70 13.48 -3.50
C GLU A 84 -6.00 12.64 -4.57
N TYR A 85 -6.28 11.34 -4.59
CA TYR A 85 -5.76 10.40 -5.58
C TYR A 85 -6.44 10.59 -6.94
N CYS A 86 -7.75 10.89 -6.95
CA CYS A 86 -8.51 11.15 -8.17
C CYS A 86 -7.96 12.34 -8.97
N ARG A 87 -7.39 13.35 -8.32
CA ARG A 87 -6.75 14.51 -8.98
C ARG A 87 -5.64 14.10 -9.95
N GLY A 88 -4.92 13.01 -9.69
CA GLY A 88 -3.87 12.51 -10.59
C GLY A 88 -4.42 12.00 -11.92
N PHE A 89 -5.60 11.38 -11.91
CA PHE A 89 -6.25 10.82 -13.09
C PHE A 89 -6.98 11.87 -13.93
N GLN A 90 -7.46 12.95 -13.32
CA GLN A 90 -8.14 14.07 -14.01
C GLN A 90 -7.28 14.76 -15.07
N VAL A 91 -5.96 14.57 -15.04
CA VAL A 91 -5.07 15.03 -16.12
C VAL A 91 -5.39 14.32 -17.44
N PHE A 92 -5.92 13.10 -17.38
CA PHE A 92 -6.26 12.26 -18.53
C PHE A 92 -7.76 12.29 -18.86
N ASP A 93 -8.62 12.53 -17.87
CA ASP A 93 -10.06 12.70 -18.03
C ASP A 93 -10.43 14.19 -18.22
N LYS A 94 -10.24 14.70 -19.45
CA LYS A 94 -10.43 16.13 -19.78
C LYS A 94 -11.85 16.64 -19.55
N ASP A 95 -12.83 15.76 -19.72
CA ASP A 95 -14.25 16.08 -19.62
C ASP A 95 -14.80 15.82 -18.19
N MET A 96 -13.93 15.39 -17.26
CA MET A 96 -14.28 15.06 -15.86
C MET A 96 -15.43 14.05 -15.75
N THR A 97 -15.43 13.06 -16.62
CA THR A 97 -16.41 11.98 -16.67
C THR A 97 -16.32 11.02 -15.48
N GLY A 98 -15.14 10.92 -14.85
CA GLY A 98 -14.78 9.87 -13.88
C GLY A 98 -14.22 8.61 -14.51
N PHE A 99 -14.01 8.59 -15.83
CA PHE A 99 -13.53 7.45 -16.59
C PHE A 99 -12.23 7.78 -17.33
N ILE A 100 -11.36 6.78 -17.44
CA ILE A 100 -10.18 6.82 -18.33
C ILE A 100 -10.06 5.49 -19.07
N GLY A 101 -9.40 5.49 -20.23
CA GLY A 101 -9.17 4.26 -20.97
C GLY A 101 -8.27 3.28 -20.20
N VAL A 102 -8.52 1.97 -20.33
CA VAL A 102 -7.71 0.92 -19.69
C VAL A 102 -6.22 1.07 -20.00
N GLY A 103 -5.89 1.40 -21.26
CA GLY A 103 -4.50 1.65 -21.69
C GLY A 103 -3.88 2.89 -21.03
N GLN A 104 -4.67 3.92 -20.74
CA GLN A 104 -4.20 5.11 -20.02
C GLN A 104 -3.91 4.77 -18.56
N LEU A 105 -4.80 4.02 -17.88
CA LEU A 105 -4.55 3.57 -16.52
C LEU A 105 -3.26 2.75 -16.44
N ARG A 106 -3.07 1.78 -17.36
CA ARG A 106 -1.82 1.01 -17.43
C ARG A 106 -0.60 1.90 -17.61
N TYR A 107 -0.65 2.85 -18.54
CA TYR A 107 0.46 3.77 -18.77
C TYR A 107 0.81 4.56 -17.50
N ILE A 108 -0.20 5.07 -16.79
CA ILE A 108 -0.02 5.82 -15.54
C ILE A 108 0.70 4.95 -14.50
N LEU A 109 0.18 3.75 -14.23
CA LEU A 109 0.70 2.87 -13.17
C LEU A 109 2.10 2.31 -13.47
N THR A 110 2.45 2.14 -14.75
CA THR A 110 3.76 1.61 -15.15
C THR A 110 4.83 2.69 -15.37
N ASN A 111 4.46 3.96 -15.57
CA ASN A 111 5.40 5.02 -15.94
C ASN A 111 5.52 6.17 -14.93
N LEU A 112 4.50 6.42 -14.10
CA LEU A 112 4.45 7.59 -13.23
C LEU A 112 4.58 7.19 -11.75
N GLY A 113 5.35 7.96 -10.98
CA GLY A 113 5.51 7.74 -9.54
C GLY A 113 6.20 6.42 -9.20
N GLU A 114 5.64 5.68 -8.25
CA GLU A 114 6.06 4.33 -7.91
C GLU A 114 5.50 3.35 -8.93
N LYS A 115 6.38 2.91 -9.83
CA LYS A 115 6.00 2.10 -10.99
C LYS A 115 5.65 0.69 -10.56
N MET A 116 4.54 0.21 -11.09
CA MET A 116 4.16 -1.20 -11.08
C MET A 116 4.72 -1.90 -12.31
N SER A 117 4.93 -3.21 -12.21
CA SER A 117 5.18 -4.05 -13.38
C SER A 117 3.89 -4.27 -14.19
N ASP A 118 4.02 -4.69 -15.44
CA ASP A 118 2.85 -5.01 -16.27
C ASP A 118 2.02 -6.14 -15.66
N GLU A 119 2.68 -7.12 -15.03
CA GLU A 119 2.03 -8.24 -14.34
C GLU A 119 1.25 -7.77 -13.11
N GLU A 120 1.80 -6.84 -12.31
CA GLU A 120 1.09 -6.28 -11.16
C GLU A 120 -0.15 -5.48 -11.60
N VAL A 121 -0.06 -4.77 -12.72
CA VAL A 121 -1.21 -4.08 -13.32
C VAL A 121 -2.24 -5.08 -13.85
N ASP A 122 -1.81 -6.17 -14.47
CA ASP A 122 -2.71 -7.24 -14.90
C ASP A 122 -3.48 -7.84 -13.73
N GLU A 123 -2.81 -8.12 -12.61
CA GLU A 123 -3.46 -8.59 -11.38
C GLU A 123 -4.46 -7.57 -10.83
N LEU A 124 -4.10 -6.28 -10.80
CA LEU A 124 -5.01 -5.21 -10.37
C LEU A 124 -6.27 -5.16 -11.25
N LEU A 125 -6.10 -5.27 -12.57
CA LEU A 125 -7.19 -5.16 -13.53
C LEU A 125 -8.15 -6.36 -13.51
N LYS A 126 -7.77 -7.52 -12.96
CA LYS A 126 -8.68 -8.65 -12.80
C LYS A 126 -9.85 -8.35 -11.87
N ALA A 127 -9.69 -7.41 -10.95
CA ALA A 127 -10.73 -7.00 -10.00
C ALA A 127 -11.63 -5.87 -10.54
N VAL A 128 -11.40 -5.41 -11.78
CA VAL A 128 -12.06 -4.23 -12.36
C VAL A 128 -12.81 -4.64 -13.63
N ASP A 129 -14.02 -4.13 -13.83
CA ASP A 129 -14.70 -4.30 -15.12
C ASP A 129 -14.00 -3.47 -16.20
N THR A 130 -13.47 -4.16 -17.20
CA THR A 130 -12.74 -3.57 -18.33
C THR A 130 -13.46 -3.80 -19.66
N SER A 131 -14.68 -4.35 -19.64
CA SER A 131 -15.42 -4.76 -20.83
C SER A 131 -15.78 -3.60 -21.77
N SER A 132 -15.93 -2.39 -21.23
CA SER A 132 -16.19 -1.15 -22.00
C SER A 132 -14.94 -0.56 -22.65
N GLY A 133 -13.73 -1.01 -22.26
CA GLY A 133 -12.47 -0.38 -22.62
C GLY A 133 -12.10 0.85 -21.77
N GLU A 134 -12.97 1.25 -20.83
CA GLU A 134 -12.79 2.36 -19.91
C GLU A 134 -12.94 1.88 -18.46
N ILE A 135 -12.32 2.61 -17.52
CA ILE A 135 -12.33 2.30 -16.09
C ILE A 135 -12.83 3.50 -15.32
N ASN A 136 -13.79 3.27 -14.42
CA ASN A 136 -14.19 4.23 -13.40
C ASN A 136 -13.08 4.37 -12.35
N TYR A 137 -12.15 5.30 -12.56
CA TYR A 137 -11.01 5.45 -11.66
C TYR A 137 -11.42 5.97 -10.27
N MET A 138 -12.55 6.68 -10.16
CA MET A 138 -13.06 7.15 -8.87
C MET A 138 -13.51 5.98 -8.00
N GLU A 139 -14.23 5.03 -8.59
CA GLU A 139 -14.65 3.80 -7.92
C GLU A 139 -13.48 2.87 -7.61
N LEU A 140 -12.51 2.77 -8.53
CA LEU A 140 -11.27 2.03 -8.30
C LEU A 140 -10.53 2.55 -7.06
N VAL A 141 -10.29 3.86 -6.98
CA VAL A 141 -9.60 4.48 -5.84
C VAL A 141 -10.37 4.24 -4.54
N ARG A 142 -11.70 4.42 -4.53
CA ARG A 142 -12.53 4.17 -3.34
C ARG A 142 -12.46 2.72 -2.89
N THR A 143 -12.53 1.78 -3.83
CA THR A 143 -12.44 0.34 -3.55
C THR A 143 -11.08 -0.02 -2.94
N ILE A 144 -9.99 0.57 -3.46
CA ILE A 144 -8.64 0.33 -2.95
C ILE A 144 -8.47 0.89 -1.53
N LEU A 145 -9.00 2.08 -1.25
CA LEU A 145 -8.85 2.74 0.06
C LEU A 145 -9.78 2.19 1.14
N ALA A 146 -10.85 1.49 0.76
CA ALA A 146 -11.80 0.90 1.70
C ALA A 146 -11.36 -0.45 2.29
N ASN A 147 -10.29 -1.06 1.75
CA ASN A 147 -9.76 -2.36 2.14
C ASN A 147 -8.61 -2.26 3.15
#